data_AF-A0A7V9DY62-F1
#
_entry.id   AF-A0A7V9DY62-F1
#
_cell.length_a   1.000
_cell.length_b   1.000
_cell.length_c   1.000
_cell.angle_alpha   90.00
_cell.angle_beta   90.00
_cell.angle_gamma   90.00
#
_symmetry.space_group_name_H-M   'P 1'
#
loop_
_entity.id
_entity.type
_entity.pdbx_description
1 polymer ?
#
loop_
_entity_poly.entity_id
_entity_poly.type
_entity_poly.pdbx_seq_one_letter_code
_entity_poly.pdbx_strand_id
1 'polypeptide(L)'
;VLIMGGGYDPTEDASPAPATTIGRGVYVLNMRTGARLGWLPTDYSVPGDVSIVDSDGDGYVDRAYVVDARAQVYRIDIEGADGGARAYSAWRITKIGAFNDGAGGTSGTRKVFFAADLVLTRNYTAILFGTGDREKPLGTTSNDRFYLVKDTRVVKGEPASVTLLTDAALAAVGAAGATTDEEGCYYPLATNGERVINQPITFGGITYFSTNRPLPADGGACSRSQSRAYQMPLVCRAPTYKNLVGDGLPPSPVVGYVDVGGGRLVPFVIGGGGETSSSIEAERARIAIPAKRKRSFWFMENRDR
;
A
#
# COMPACT_ATOMS: atom_id res chain seq x y z
N VAL A 1 -4.11 0.17 21.77
CA VAL A 1 -3.75 -1.18 21.26
C VAL A 1 -2.75 -0.98 20.14
N LEU A 2 -1.79 -1.89 19.99
CA LEU A 2 -0.89 -1.93 18.85
C LEU A 2 -1.36 -3.05 17.90
N ILE A 3 -1.54 -2.72 16.62
CA ILE A 3 -1.89 -3.66 15.56
C ILE A 3 -0.70 -3.68 14.59
N MET A 4 -0.11 -4.85 14.35
CA MET A 4 1.10 -4.95 13.53
C MET A 4 1.16 -6.25 12.73
N GLY A 5 1.82 -6.21 11.58
CA GLY A 5 2.16 -7.40 10.81
C GLY A 5 3.04 -8.37 11.60
N GLY A 6 3.01 -9.64 11.22
CA GLY A 6 3.79 -10.70 11.85
C GLY A 6 5.28 -10.65 11.55
N GLY A 7 5.70 -9.79 10.63
CA GLY A 7 7.07 -9.70 10.14
C GLY A 7 7.31 -10.56 8.90
N TYR A 8 8.52 -10.46 8.36
CA TYR A 8 8.95 -11.20 7.18
C TYR A 8 9.41 -12.61 7.53
N ASP A 9 9.20 -13.55 6.61
CA ASP A 9 9.79 -14.88 6.68
C ASP A 9 10.97 -14.96 5.69
N PRO A 10 12.22 -15.16 6.16
CA PRO A 10 13.39 -15.27 5.28
C PRO A 10 13.30 -16.41 4.24
N THR A 11 12.42 -17.39 4.43
CA THR A 11 12.18 -18.42 3.42
C THR A 11 11.61 -17.85 2.11
N GLU A 12 10.97 -16.68 2.15
CA GLU A 12 10.49 -15.97 0.97
C GLU A 12 11.64 -15.50 0.05
N ASP A 13 12.91 -15.55 0.49
CA ASP A 13 14.08 -15.21 -0.34
C ASP A 13 14.41 -16.30 -1.38
N ALA A 14 13.97 -17.53 -1.14
CA ALA A 14 14.16 -18.64 -2.07
C ALA A 14 13.30 -18.48 -3.34
N SER A 15 13.72 -19.11 -4.44
CA SER A 15 12.99 -19.10 -5.71
C SER A 15 12.96 -20.50 -6.32
N PRO A 16 11.81 -21.21 -6.31
CA PRO A 16 10.55 -20.80 -5.70
C PRO A 16 10.64 -20.76 -4.16
N ALA A 17 9.87 -19.87 -3.54
CA ALA A 17 9.79 -19.79 -2.09
C ALA A 17 8.97 -21.00 -1.55
N PRO A 18 9.45 -21.71 -0.51
CA PRO A 18 8.73 -22.81 0.12
C PRO A 18 7.52 -22.28 0.91
N ALA A 19 6.89 -23.16 1.70
CA ALA A 19 5.81 -22.76 2.58
C ALA A 19 6.32 -21.83 3.68
N THR A 20 5.62 -20.72 3.90
CA THR A 20 5.90 -19.79 4.98
C THR A 20 5.65 -20.46 6.34
N THR A 21 6.56 -20.24 7.28
CA THR A 21 6.52 -20.81 8.63
C THR A 21 6.41 -19.75 9.73
N ILE A 22 6.91 -18.54 9.48
CA ILE A 22 6.88 -17.43 10.45
C ILE A 22 6.24 -16.17 9.86
N GLY A 23 5.87 -15.22 10.72
CA GLY A 23 5.31 -13.93 10.30
C GLY A 23 3.90 -13.96 9.70
N ARG A 24 3.23 -15.11 9.70
CA ARG A 24 1.90 -15.32 9.11
C ARG A 24 0.78 -14.77 9.97
N GLY A 25 0.53 -13.49 9.87
CA GLY A 25 -0.68 -12.89 10.41
C GLY A 25 -0.48 -11.49 10.94
N VAL A 26 -1.51 -10.99 11.61
CA VAL A 26 -1.51 -9.71 12.29
C VAL A 26 -1.63 -9.94 13.79
N TYR A 27 -0.74 -9.31 14.56
CA TYR A 27 -0.77 -9.32 16.01
C TYR A 27 -1.55 -8.13 16.54
N VAL A 28 -2.34 -8.39 17.58
CA VAL A 28 -3.04 -7.37 18.37
C VAL A 28 -2.46 -7.40 19.77
N LEU A 29 -1.77 -6.33 20.16
CA LEU A 29 -1.01 -6.25 21.40
C LEU A 29 -1.53 -5.13 22.31
N ASN A 30 -1.46 -5.35 23.62
CA ASN A 30 -1.63 -4.29 24.59
C ASN A 30 -0.41 -3.38 24.54
N MET A 31 -0.60 -2.12 24.14
CA MET A 31 0.51 -1.17 23.96
C MET A 31 1.24 -0.81 25.26
N ARG A 32 0.60 -1.00 26.43
CA ARG A 32 1.20 -0.68 27.74
C ARG A 32 1.96 -1.85 28.33
N THR A 33 1.45 -3.08 28.15
CA THR A 33 2.01 -4.28 28.80
C THR A 33 2.76 -5.22 27.86
N GLY A 34 2.60 -5.05 26.53
CA GLY A 34 3.12 -5.98 25.53
C GLY A 34 2.35 -7.30 25.44
N ALA A 35 1.30 -7.51 26.25
CA ALA A 35 0.53 -8.75 26.23
C ALA A 35 -0.21 -8.92 24.88
N ARG A 36 -0.17 -10.13 24.31
CA ARG A 36 -0.92 -10.46 23.10
C ARG A 36 -2.41 -10.58 23.42
N LEU A 37 -3.20 -9.69 22.83
CA LEU A 37 -4.66 -9.63 22.95
C LEU A 37 -5.35 -10.47 21.87
N GLY A 38 -4.72 -10.62 20.70
CA GLY A 38 -5.26 -11.38 19.58
C GLY A 38 -4.21 -11.69 18.51
N TRP A 39 -4.56 -12.61 17.62
CA TRP A 39 -3.80 -12.97 16.44
C TRP A 39 -4.76 -13.31 15.30
N LEU A 40 -4.54 -12.70 14.14
CA LEU A 40 -5.38 -12.84 12.95
C LEU A 40 -4.53 -13.49 11.85
N PRO A 41 -4.82 -14.75 11.46
CA PRO A 41 -3.96 -15.50 10.54
C PRO A 41 -4.07 -14.98 9.10
N THR A 42 -2.94 -14.98 8.40
CA THR A 42 -2.84 -14.82 6.94
C THR A 42 -2.20 -16.06 6.32
N ASP A 43 -2.21 -16.13 4.99
CA ASP A 43 -1.63 -17.25 4.26
C ASP A 43 -0.10 -17.14 4.27
N TYR A 44 0.44 -15.95 4.04
CA TYR A 44 1.88 -15.69 3.98
C TYR A 44 2.32 -14.67 5.03
N SER A 45 3.64 -14.43 5.09
CA SER A 45 4.25 -13.53 6.06
C SER A 45 3.78 -12.09 5.84
N VAL A 46 3.71 -11.27 6.89
CA VAL A 46 3.20 -9.90 6.80
C VAL A 46 4.29 -8.93 7.24
N PRO A 47 5.15 -8.49 6.29
CA PRO A 47 6.26 -7.59 6.61
C PRO A 47 5.83 -6.12 6.75
N GLY A 48 4.76 -5.71 6.04
CA GLY A 48 4.29 -4.33 6.02
C GLY A 48 3.41 -3.96 7.23
N ASP A 49 3.27 -2.65 7.47
CA ASP A 49 2.36 -2.15 8.49
C ASP A 49 0.89 -2.39 8.11
N VAL A 50 0.04 -2.43 9.15
CA VAL A 50 -1.41 -2.55 8.99
C VAL A 50 -2.00 -1.17 8.76
N SER A 51 -2.78 -1.03 7.69
CA SER A 51 -3.42 0.24 7.31
C SER A 51 -4.80 0.31 7.94
N ILE A 52 -5.09 1.35 8.72
CA ILE A 52 -6.32 1.43 9.50
C ILE A 52 -7.30 2.46 8.95
N VAL A 53 -8.59 2.27 9.24
CA VAL A 53 -9.70 3.07 8.75
C VAL A 53 -10.66 3.38 9.88
N ASP A 54 -10.89 4.67 10.08
CA ASP A 54 -12.02 5.26 10.79
C ASP A 54 -12.94 5.86 9.71
N SER A 55 -14.08 5.21 9.46
CA SER A 55 -14.99 5.50 8.35
C SER A 55 -16.18 6.36 8.74
N ASP A 56 -16.53 6.46 10.02
CA ASP A 56 -17.57 7.37 10.51
C ASP A 56 -17.02 8.59 11.29
N GLY A 57 -15.73 8.61 11.57
CA GLY A 57 -15.03 9.75 12.16
C GLY A 57 -15.26 9.91 13.66
N ASP A 58 -15.60 8.83 14.36
CA ASP A 58 -15.83 8.82 15.80
C ASP A 58 -14.53 8.75 16.64
N GLY A 59 -13.39 8.57 15.98
CA GLY A 59 -12.07 8.48 16.60
C GLY A 59 -11.64 7.05 16.95
N TYR A 60 -12.45 6.05 16.65
CA TYR A 60 -12.14 4.63 16.78
C TYR A 60 -11.90 3.98 15.41
N VAL A 61 -11.20 2.86 15.42
CA VAL A 61 -10.86 2.14 14.19
C VAL A 61 -11.98 1.14 13.89
N ASP A 62 -12.68 1.34 12.77
CA ASP A 62 -13.72 0.42 12.31
C ASP A 62 -13.13 -0.83 11.65
N ARG A 63 -12.13 -0.60 10.80
CA ARG A 63 -11.58 -1.57 9.85
C ARG A 63 -10.09 -1.36 9.66
N ALA A 64 -9.42 -2.42 9.25
CA ALA A 64 -8.04 -2.34 8.82
C ALA A 64 -7.80 -3.21 7.58
N TYR A 65 -6.71 -2.95 6.89
CA TYR A 65 -6.29 -3.68 5.70
C TYR A 65 -4.82 -4.02 5.83
N VAL A 66 -4.47 -5.19 5.33
CA VAL A 66 -3.10 -5.65 5.29
C VAL A 66 -2.86 -6.45 4.03
N VAL A 67 -1.64 -6.36 3.51
CA VAL A 67 -1.20 -7.13 2.35
C VAL A 67 -0.05 -8.00 2.81
N ASP A 68 -0.15 -9.31 2.57
CA ASP A 68 0.93 -10.22 2.90
C ASP A 68 2.05 -10.18 1.84
N ALA A 69 3.17 -10.83 2.15
CA ALA A 69 4.38 -10.86 1.34
C ALA A 69 4.15 -11.45 -0.05
N ARG A 70 3.02 -12.12 -0.30
CA ARG A 70 2.65 -12.70 -1.59
C ARG A 70 1.41 -12.02 -2.17
N ALA A 71 1.24 -10.72 -1.90
CA ALA A 71 0.21 -9.88 -2.48
C ALA A 71 -1.22 -10.42 -2.27
N GLN A 72 -1.47 -11.12 -1.17
CA GLN A 72 -2.84 -11.39 -0.71
C GLN A 72 -3.31 -10.21 0.12
N VAL A 73 -4.48 -9.67 -0.24
CA VAL A 73 -5.07 -8.52 0.46
C VAL A 73 -6.11 -9.05 1.42
N TYR A 74 -6.00 -8.64 2.68
CA TYR A 74 -6.93 -8.96 3.74
C TYR A 74 -7.57 -7.70 4.28
N ARG A 75 -8.86 -7.83 4.59
CA ARG A 75 -9.61 -6.87 5.40
C ARG A 75 -9.75 -7.43 6.80
N ILE A 76 -9.66 -6.56 7.80
CA ILE A 76 -9.88 -6.85 9.21
C ILE A 76 -11.06 -6.01 9.69
N ASP A 77 -12.08 -6.68 10.22
CA ASP A 77 -13.28 -6.04 10.78
C ASP A 77 -13.19 -6.06 12.31
N ILE A 78 -13.06 -4.85 12.88
CA ILE A 78 -12.87 -4.60 14.31
C ILE A 78 -14.22 -4.41 15.01
N GLU A 79 -15.19 -3.84 14.31
CA GLU A 79 -16.53 -3.55 14.84
C GLU A 79 -17.62 -4.51 14.38
N GLY A 80 -18.73 -4.50 15.12
CA GLY A 80 -20.02 -5.10 14.77
C GLY A 80 -20.67 -4.47 13.55
N ALA A 81 -21.67 -5.18 12.98
CA ALA A 81 -22.52 -4.61 11.93
C ALA A 81 -23.39 -3.45 12.46
N ASP A 82 -23.59 -3.39 13.77
CA ASP A 82 -24.22 -2.30 14.52
C ASP A 82 -23.27 -1.13 14.84
N GLY A 83 -21.98 -1.23 14.46
CA GLY A 83 -20.93 -0.29 14.86
C GLY A 83 -20.50 -0.44 16.32
N GLY A 84 -20.90 -1.53 16.98
CA GLY A 84 -20.48 -1.81 18.36
C GLY A 84 -19.06 -2.34 18.43
N ALA A 85 -18.31 -1.89 19.43
CA ALA A 85 -16.98 -2.43 19.72
C ALA A 85 -17.05 -3.95 19.99
N ARG A 86 -16.13 -4.72 19.37
CA ARG A 86 -15.98 -6.15 19.62
C ARG A 86 -14.80 -6.44 20.52
N ALA A 87 -14.89 -7.54 21.28
CA ALA A 87 -13.71 -8.12 21.92
C ALA A 87 -12.65 -8.50 20.86
N TYR A 88 -11.37 -8.43 21.22
CA TYR A 88 -10.26 -8.72 20.29
C TYR A 88 -10.34 -10.12 19.66
N SER A 89 -10.87 -11.11 20.38
CA SER A 89 -11.11 -12.48 19.87
C SER A 89 -12.25 -12.57 18.85
N ALA A 90 -13.13 -11.58 18.81
CA ALA A 90 -14.24 -11.47 17.87
C ALA A 90 -13.88 -10.64 16.63
N TRP A 91 -12.66 -10.10 16.54
CA TRP A 91 -12.16 -9.50 15.30
C TRP A 91 -12.07 -10.58 14.23
N ARG A 92 -12.31 -10.19 12.98
CA ARG A 92 -12.34 -11.10 11.84
C ARG A 92 -11.40 -10.61 10.77
N ILE A 93 -10.67 -11.53 10.17
CA ILE A 93 -9.80 -11.27 9.03
C ILE A 93 -10.31 -12.06 7.84
N THR A 94 -10.53 -11.37 6.73
CA THR A 94 -11.12 -11.93 5.53
C THR A 94 -10.23 -11.61 4.36
N LYS A 95 -9.79 -12.64 3.64
CA LYS A 95 -9.04 -12.47 2.40
C LYS A 95 -9.97 -11.94 1.32
N ILE A 96 -9.65 -10.78 0.75
CA ILE A 96 -10.45 -10.12 -0.28
C ILE A 96 -9.80 -10.10 -1.66
N GLY A 97 -8.49 -10.35 -1.76
CA GLY A 97 -7.81 -10.44 -3.04
C GLY A 97 -6.52 -11.25 -3.01
N ALA A 98 -6.11 -11.74 -4.19
CA ALA A 98 -4.90 -12.52 -4.43
C ALA A 98 -4.24 -12.06 -5.75
N PHE A 99 -3.12 -11.34 -5.64
CA PHE A 99 -2.53 -10.60 -6.77
C PHE A 99 -1.09 -11.00 -7.12
N ASN A 100 -0.57 -12.07 -6.53
CA ASN A 100 0.73 -12.61 -6.95
C ASN A 100 0.69 -13.11 -8.39
N ASP A 101 1.83 -13.17 -9.07
CA ASP A 101 1.99 -13.98 -10.27
C ASP A 101 1.94 -15.49 -9.91
N GLY A 102 1.65 -16.36 -10.87
CA GLY A 102 1.54 -17.82 -10.65
C GLY A 102 0.12 -18.35 -10.47
N ALA A 103 -0.02 -19.67 -10.59
CA ALA A 103 -1.33 -20.33 -10.55
C ALA A 103 -2.02 -20.09 -9.20
N GLY A 104 -3.26 -19.57 -9.26
CA GLY A 104 -4.03 -19.21 -8.07
C GLY A 104 -3.48 -18.03 -7.26
N GLY A 105 -2.46 -17.30 -7.77
CA GLY A 105 -1.89 -16.12 -7.11
C GLY A 105 -1.10 -16.42 -5.83
N THR A 106 -0.41 -17.56 -5.75
CA THR A 106 0.19 -18.06 -4.49
C THR A 106 1.70 -18.34 -4.54
N SER A 107 2.31 -18.38 -5.72
CA SER A 107 3.68 -18.90 -5.91
C SER A 107 4.61 -18.00 -6.72
N GLY A 108 4.17 -16.79 -7.07
CA GLY A 108 4.92 -15.88 -7.92
C GLY A 108 6.00 -15.07 -7.23
N THR A 109 6.57 -14.16 -8.01
CA THR A 109 7.68 -13.26 -7.71
C THR A 109 7.25 -11.90 -7.18
N ARG A 110 5.95 -11.55 -7.26
CA ARG A 110 5.40 -10.28 -6.77
C ARG A 110 5.31 -10.27 -5.25
N LYS A 111 6.34 -9.68 -4.63
CA LYS A 111 6.37 -9.47 -3.19
C LYS A 111 5.78 -8.13 -2.76
N VAL A 112 5.26 -8.04 -1.54
CA VAL A 112 4.83 -6.76 -0.94
C VAL A 112 5.51 -6.56 0.40
N PHE A 113 6.19 -5.42 0.57
CA PHE A 113 6.95 -5.07 1.79
C PHE A 113 6.36 -3.90 2.57
N PHE A 114 5.50 -3.10 1.94
CA PHE A 114 5.02 -1.84 2.50
C PHE A 114 3.52 -1.89 2.74
N ALA A 115 3.07 -1.08 3.68
CA ALA A 115 1.65 -0.89 3.93
C ALA A 115 0.93 -0.35 2.69
N ALA A 116 -0.33 -0.72 2.55
CA ALA A 116 -1.19 -0.11 1.55
C ALA A 116 -1.51 1.34 1.94
N ASP A 117 -1.72 2.19 0.94
CA ASP A 117 -2.37 3.47 1.17
C ASP A 117 -3.87 3.33 0.96
N LEU A 118 -4.66 3.93 1.84
CA LEU A 118 -6.11 3.77 1.84
C LEU A 118 -6.79 5.11 1.55
N VAL A 119 -7.72 5.10 0.60
CA VAL A 119 -8.59 6.25 0.31
C VAL A 119 -10.03 5.85 0.46
N LEU A 120 -10.68 6.38 1.48
CA LEU A 120 -12.12 6.20 1.67
C LEU A 120 -12.89 7.04 0.66
N THR A 121 -13.88 6.41 0.04
CA THR A 121 -14.93 7.08 -0.74
C THR A 121 -16.29 6.68 -0.18
N ARG A 122 -17.37 7.27 -0.71
CA ARG A 122 -18.73 6.91 -0.30
C ARG A 122 -19.07 5.45 -0.62
N ASN A 123 -18.54 4.90 -1.71
CA ASN A 123 -18.99 3.62 -2.27
C ASN A 123 -17.93 2.51 -2.17
N TYR A 124 -16.67 2.87 -1.95
CA TYR A 124 -15.57 1.91 -1.82
C TYR A 124 -14.41 2.49 -1.02
N THR A 125 -13.58 1.60 -0.46
CA THR A 125 -12.24 1.93 0.01
C THR A 125 -11.25 1.59 -1.09
N ALA A 126 -10.49 2.57 -1.59
CA ALA A 126 -9.39 2.31 -2.52
C ALA A 126 -8.18 1.83 -1.71
N ILE A 127 -7.63 0.68 -2.10
CA ILE A 127 -6.46 0.05 -1.49
C ILE A 127 -5.35 0.13 -2.53
N LEU A 128 -4.33 0.93 -2.25
CA LEU A 128 -3.23 1.20 -3.17
C LEU A 128 -1.94 0.59 -2.64
N PHE A 129 -1.34 -0.31 -3.40
CA PHE A 129 -0.11 -0.98 -2.99
C PHE A 129 0.72 -1.36 -4.22
N GLY A 130 2.02 -1.48 -4.01
CA GLY A 130 2.98 -1.86 -5.03
C GLY A 130 3.60 -3.22 -4.74
N THR A 131 3.90 -3.97 -5.79
CA THR A 131 4.74 -5.17 -5.67
C THR A 131 6.18 -4.86 -6.03
N GLY A 132 7.09 -5.56 -5.38
CA GLY A 132 8.51 -5.47 -5.65
C GLY A 132 9.38 -6.19 -4.63
N ASP A 133 10.26 -7.06 -5.10
CA ASP A 133 11.28 -7.70 -4.26
C ASP A 133 12.43 -6.72 -3.97
N ARG A 134 12.36 -6.01 -2.83
CA ARG A 134 13.39 -5.06 -2.39
C ARG A 134 14.70 -5.74 -1.98
N GLU A 135 14.69 -7.02 -1.64
CA GLU A 135 15.90 -7.77 -1.24
C GLU A 135 16.75 -8.16 -2.44
N LYS A 136 16.13 -8.24 -3.63
CA LYS A 136 16.80 -8.53 -4.89
C LYS A 136 16.84 -7.32 -5.83
N PRO A 137 17.30 -6.13 -5.45
CA PRO A 137 17.14 -4.89 -6.22
C PRO A 137 17.75 -4.94 -7.62
N LEU A 138 18.71 -5.86 -7.85
CA LEU A 138 19.35 -6.07 -9.16
C LEU A 138 18.70 -7.18 -10.02
N GLY A 139 17.66 -7.85 -9.53
CA GLY A 139 17.02 -8.97 -10.22
C GLY A 139 16.23 -8.54 -11.45
N THR A 140 16.44 -9.14 -12.61
CA THR A 140 15.85 -8.65 -13.88
C THR A 140 14.54 -9.32 -14.27
N THR A 141 14.08 -10.31 -13.50
CA THR A 141 13.05 -11.27 -13.92
C THR A 141 11.67 -11.09 -13.28
N SER A 142 11.40 -9.99 -12.58
CA SER A 142 10.07 -9.74 -12.01
C SER A 142 9.13 -9.01 -12.98
N ASN A 143 7.83 -9.22 -12.79
CA ASN A 143 6.73 -8.57 -13.51
C ASN A 143 5.84 -7.78 -12.54
N ASP A 144 6.49 -6.89 -11.79
CA ASP A 144 5.85 -6.12 -10.74
C ASP A 144 4.83 -5.10 -11.26
N ARG A 145 3.92 -4.72 -10.35
CA ARG A 145 2.77 -3.87 -10.66
C ARG A 145 2.48 -2.92 -9.52
N PHE A 146 1.81 -1.84 -9.85
CA PHE A 146 1.13 -1.00 -8.87
C PHE A 146 -0.37 -1.23 -8.97
N TYR A 147 -1.03 -1.43 -7.83
CA TYR A 147 -2.44 -1.78 -7.74
C TYR A 147 -3.27 -0.64 -7.17
N LEU A 148 -4.47 -0.48 -7.70
CA LEU A 148 -5.59 0.23 -7.09
C LEU A 148 -6.75 -0.76 -7.04
N VAL A 149 -7.02 -1.31 -5.85
CA VAL A 149 -8.12 -2.26 -5.63
C VAL A 149 -9.27 -1.54 -4.93
N LYS A 150 -10.49 -1.68 -5.42
CA LYS A 150 -11.69 -1.06 -4.82
C LYS A 150 -12.42 -2.10 -3.96
N ASP A 151 -12.39 -1.92 -2.64
CA ASP A 151 -13.28 -2.68 -1.74
C ASP A 151 -14.63 -1.96 -1.61
N THR A 152 -15.64 -2.42 -2.35
CA THR A 152 -17.00 -1.84 -2.38
C THR A 152 -17.85 -2.18 -1.16
N ARG A 153 -17.38 -3.08 -0.28
CA ARG A 153 -18.11 -3.53 0.92
C ARG A 153 -17.97 -2.51 2.05
N VAL A 154 -18.44 -1.29 1.86
CA VAL A 154 -18.17 -0.19 2.82
C VAL A 154 -18.96 -0.26 4.12
N VAL A 155 -19.92 -1.17 4.23
CA VAL A 155 -20.74 -1.38 5.43
C VAL A 155 -19.89 -1.88 6.60
N LYS A 156 -20.23 -1.45 7.82
CA LYS A 156 -19.60 -1.88 9.07
C LYS A 156 -19.76 -3.39 9.29
N GLY A 157 -18.79 -3.97 9.99
CA GLY A 157 -18.75 -5.39 10.28
C GLY A 157 -18.27 -6.27 9.12
N GLU A 158 -18.19 -7.57 9.39
CA GLU A 158 -17.70 -8.58 8.47
C GLU A 158 -18.61 -8.69 7.23
N PRO A 159 -18.06 -8.74 6.00
CA PRO A 159 -18.84 -9.01 4.80
C PRO A 159 -19.52 -10.37 4.86
N ALA A 160 -20.82 -10.45 4.54
CA ALA A 160 -21.57 -11.71 4.49
C ALA A 160 -21.01 -12.70 3.46
N SER A 161 -20.47 -12.20 2.35
CA SER A 161 -19.79 -13.00 1.34
C SER A 161 -18.64 -12.20 0.71
N VAL A 162 -17.61 -12.92 0.28
CA VAL A 162 -16.44 -12.34 -0.37
C VAL A 162 -16.10 -13.13 -1.62
N THR A 163 -16.29 -12.49 -2.78
CA THR A 163 -15.65 -12.92 -4.02
C THR A 163 -14.20 -12.47 -3.98
N LEU A 164 -13.28 -13.42 -4.18
CA LEU A 164 -11.85 -13.14 -4.19
C LEU A 164 -11.48 -12.36 -5.46
N LEU A 165 -10.91 -11.17 -5.29
CA LEU A 165 -10.39 -10.37 -6.40
C LEU A 165 -9.04 -10.93 -6.87
N THR A 166 -8.86 -11.01 -8.18
CA THR A 166 -7.60 -11.41 -8.80
C THR A 166 -7.27 -10.43 -9.92
N ASP A 167 -6.09 -10.53 -10.53
CA ASP A 167 -5.72 -9.72 -11.69
C ASP A 167 -6.78 -9.74 -12.81
N ALA A 168 -7.53 -10.84 -12.97
CA ALA A 168 -8.57 -10.98 -13.99
C ALA A 168 -9.79 -10.08 -13.74
N ALA A 169 -10.01 -9.65 -12.50
CA ALA A 169 -11.08 -8.72 -12.12
C ALA A 169 -10.66 -7.24 -12.26
N LEU A 170 -9.38 -6.96 -12.55
CA LEU A 170 -8.85 -5.59 -12.58
C LEU A 170 -8.57 -5.13 -14.01
N ALA A 171 -8.83 -3.86 -14.30
CA ALA A 171 -8.40 -3.24 -15.55
C ALA A 171 -6.87 -3.09 -15.61
N ALA A 172 -6.28 -3.53 -16.73
CA ALA A 172 -4.89 -3.22 -17.05
C ALA A 172 -4.78 -1.78 -17.56
N VAL A 173 -4.18 -0.89 -16.76
CA VAL A 173 -3.99 0.52 -17.13
C VAL A 173 -3.04 0.62 -18.33
N GLY A 174 -3.46 1.32 -19.38
CA GLY A 174 -2.68 1.50 -20.61
C GLY A 174 -2.90 0.43 -21.68
N ALA A 175 -3.71 -0.59 -21.41
CA ALA A 175 -4.16 -1.53 -22.43
C ALA A 175 -5.33 -0.94 -23.25
N ALA A 176 -5.35 -1.18 -24.56
CA ALA A 176 -6.49 -0.82 -25.40
C ALA A 176 -7.72 -1.64 -24.99
N GLY A 177 -8.85 -0.97 -24.70
CA GLY A 177 -10.11 -1.64 -24.37
C GLY A 177 -10.33 -2.01 -22.89
N ALA A 178 -9.61 -1.40 -21.95
CA ALA A 178 -9.94 -1.51 -20.52
C ALA A 178 -11.34 -0.91 -20.26
N THR A 179 -12.34 -1.78 -20.06
CA THR A 179 -13.76 -1.41 -19.92
C THR A 179 -14.32 -1.67 -18.52
N THR A 180 -13.59 -2.38 -17.65
CA THR A 180 -14.03 -2.80 -16.31
C THR A 180 -13.12 -2.19 -15.24
N ASP A 181 -13.52 -1.07 -14.66
CA ASP A 181 -12.83 -0.47 -13.52
C ASP A 181 -13.62 -0.62 -12.20
N GLU A 182 -14.66 -1.46 -12.17
CA GLU A 182 -15.56 -1.60 -11.01
C GLU A 182 -14.80 -2.06 -9.75
N GLU A 183 -13.93 -3.06 -9.90
CA GLU A 183 -13.09 -3.61 -8.83
C GLU A 183 -11.72 -2.92 -8.73
N GLY A 184 -11.41 -2.04 -9.69
CA GLY A 184 -10.17 -1.28 -9.76
C GLY A 184 -9.29 -1.64 -10.95
N CYS A 185 -7.98 -1.47 -10.77
CA CYS A 185 -7.00 -1.62 -11.83
C CYS A 185 -5.59 -1.87 -11.33
N TYR A 186 -4.70 -2.27 -12.25
CA TYR A 186 -3.27 -2.30 -12.02
C TYR A 186 -2.52 -1.59 -13.15
N TYR A 187 -1.37 -1.02 -12.81
CA TYR A 187 -0.40 -0.51 -13.76
C TYR A 187 0.80 -1.46 -13.81
N PRO A 188 1.09 -2.10 -14.96
CA PRO A 188 2.29 -2.92 -15.11
C PRO A 188 3.54 -2.02 -15.13
N LEU A 189 4.51 -2.33 -14.27
CA LEU A 189 5.80 -1.64 -14.29
C LEU A 189 6.63 -2.08 -15.51
N ALA A 190 7.68 -1.33 -15.84
CA ALA A 190 8.49 -1.66 -17.00
C ALA A 190 9.12 -3.04 -16.86
N THR A 191 9.20 -3.73 -18.00
CA THR A 191 9.92 -5.00 -18.10
C THR A 191 11.39 -4.83 -17.69
N ASN A 192 12.07 -5.93 -17.32
CA ASN A 192 13.42 -5.94 -16.73
C ASN A 192 13.44 -5.61 -15.22
N GLY A 193 12.45 -6.11 -14.47
CA GLY A 193 12.47 -6.09 -13.00
C GLY A 193 12.35 -4.71 -12.35
N GLU A 194 11.62 -3.78 -12.99
CA GLU A 194 11.21 -2.56 -12.29
C GLU A 194 10.25 -2.93 -11.16
N ARG A 195 10.49 -2.41 -9.96
CA ARG A 195 9.77 -2.82 -8.75
C ARG A 195 9.44 -1.63 -7.85
N VAL A 196 8.35 -1.69 -7.11
CA VAL A 196 8.04 -0.68 -6.08
C VAL A 196 8.94 -0.90 -4.87
N ILE A 197 9.54 0.17 -4.36
CA ILE A 197 10.58 0.08 -3.31
C ILE A 197 10.25 0.87 -2.05
N ASN A 198 9.10 1.52 -2.01
CA ASN A 198 8.65 2.32 -0.87
C ASN A 198 7.13 2.23 -0.65
N GLN A 199 6.68 2.80 0.46
CA GLN A 199 5.27 2.90 0.78
C GLN A 199 4.61 3.98 -0.09
N PRO A 200 3.48 3.69 -0.75
CA PRO A 200 2.72 4.70 -1.46
C PRO A 200 2.02 5.67 -0.51
N ILE A 201 1.69 6.86 -1.01
CA ILE A 201 0.83 7.81 -0.28
C ILE A 201 -0.04 8.62 -1.22
N THR A 202 -1.32 8.77 -0.90
CA THR A 202 -2.25 9.56 -1.71
C THR A 202 -2.51 10.93 -1.11
N PHE A 203 -2.27 11.94 -1.94
CA PHE A 203 -2.55 13.33 -1.62
C PHE A 203 -3.10 14.07 -2.84
N GLY A 204 -4.13 14.89 -2.62
CA GLY A 204 -4.72 15.69 -3.71
C GLY A 204 -5.37 14.90 -4.85
N GLY A 205 -5.68 13.61 -4.64
CA GLY A 205 -6.22 12.73 -5.70
C GLY A 205 -5.15 12.04 -6.55
N ILE A 206 -3.88 12.14 -6.14
CA ILE A 206 -2.72 11.52 -6.77
C ILE A 206 -2.02 10.66 -5.74
N THR A 207 -1.70 9.43 -6.11
CA THR A 207 -0.88 8.50 -5.34
C THR A 207 0.56 8.58 -5.81
N TYR A 208 1.44 8.87 -4.86
CA TYR A 208 2.88 8.98 -5.06
C TYR A 208 3.55 7.70 -4.60
N PHE A 209 4.46 7.17 -5.40
CA PHE A 209 5.32 6.04 -5.05
C PHE A 209 6.57 6.08 -5.90
N SER A 210 7.60 5.33 -5.50
CA SER A 210 8.84 5.24 -6.26
C SER A 210 9.19 3.80 -6.57
N THR A 211 9.91 3.63 -7.68
CA THR A 211 10.41 2.33 -8.12
C THR A 211 11.91 2.34 -8.29
N ASN A 212 12.47 1.14 -8.33
CA ASN A 212 13.83 0.88 -8.78
C ASN A 212 13.78 -0.14 -9.92
N ARG A 213 14.48 0.14 -11.01
CA ARG A 213 14.66 -0.79 -12.12
C ARG A 213 16.14 -1.08 -12.32
N PRO A 214 16.59 -2.33 -12.29
CA PRO A 214 17.98 -2.63 -12.60
C PRO A 214 18.30 -2.29 -14.05
N LEU A 215 19.48 -1.73 -14.26
CA LEU A 215 20.05 -1.48 -15.58
C LEU A 215 21.14 -2.52 -15.88
N PRO A 216 21.35 -2.88 -17.16
CA PRO A 216 22.48 -3.70 -17.55
C PRO A 216 23.81 -3.10 -17.07
N ALA A 217 24.79 -3.96 -16.81
CA ALA A 217 26.14 -3.51 -16.52
C ALA A 217 26.72 -2.79 -17.75
N ASP A 218 27.09 -1.52 -17.59
CA ASP A 218 27.83 -0.77 -18.59
C ASP A 218 29.17 -0.31 -17.98
N GLY A 219 30.27 -0.51 -18.72
CA GLY A 219 31.65 -0.37 -18.24
C GLY A 219 32.08 1.04 -17.84
N GLY A 220 31.21 2.04 -18.02
CA GLY A 220 31.42 3.43 -17.61
C GLY A 220 30.31 4.03 -16.75
N ALA A 221 29.29 3.24 -16.35
CA ALA A 221 28.18 3.76 -15.56
C ALA A 221 28.43 3.62 -14.04
N CYS A 222 28.32 4.74 -13.31
CA CYS A 222 28.34 4.74 -11.85
C CYS A 222 27.00 4.30 -11.22
N SER A 223 25.96 4.08 -12.03
CA SER A 223 24.64 3.64 -11.60
C SER A 223 24.28 2.31 -12.27
N ARG A 224 23.78 1.36 -11.47
CA ARG A 224 23.30 0.04 -11.92
C ARG A 224 21.78 -0.11 -11.86
N SER A 225 21.08 1.00 -11.66
CA SER A 225 19.63 1.01 -11.56
C SER A 225 19.07 2.35 -11.95
N GLN A 226 17.85 2.40 -12.48
CA GLN A 226 17.11 3.62 -12.71
C GLN A 226 16.01 3.74 -11.66
N SER A 227 16.00 4.84 -10.92
CA SER A 227 14.88 5.14 -10.01
C SER A 227 13.85 6.03 -10.68
N ARG A 228 12.57 5.81 -10.37
CA ARG A 228 11.48 6.65 -10.87
C ARG A 228 10.55 7.05 -9.75
N ALA A 229 10.12 8.31 -9.77
CA ALA A 229 8.99 8.79 -8.98
C ALA A 229 7.73 8.77 -9.85
N TYR A 230 6.68 8.12 -9.38
CA TYR A 230 5.39 7.99 -10.05
C TYR A 230 4.34 8.88 -9.39
N GLN A 231 3.44 9.37 -10.22
CA GLN A 231 2.22 10.10 -9.84
C GLN A 231 1.04 9.40 -10.53
N MET A 232 0.34 8.55 -9.79
CA MET A 232 -0.82 7.80 -10.28
C MET A 232 -2.12 8.47 -9.85
N PRO A 233 -3.01 8.87 -10.77
CA PRO A 233 -4.33 9.35 -10.40
C PRO A 233 -5.12 8.28 -9.64
N LEU A 234 -6.03 8.69 -8.74
CA LEU A 234 -6.99 7.79 -8.06
C LEU A 234 -8.08 7.19 -8.97
N VAL A 235 -7.88 7.28 -10.28
CA VAL A 235 -8.72 6.70 -11.32
C VAL A 235 -7.82 5.84 -12.19
N CYS A 236 -8.39 4.84 -12.86
CA CYS A 236 -7.65 3.85 -13.64
C CYS A 236 -7.08 4.42 -14.94
N ARG A 237 -6.11 5.32 -14.79
CA ARG A 237 -5.38 6.04 -15.84
C ARG A 237 -3.89 5.85 -15.63
N ALA A 238 -3.16 5.90 -16.74
CA ALA A 238 -1.71 5.75 -16.73
C ALA A 238 -1.07 6.80 -15.81
N PRO A 239 -0.15 6.39 -14.90
CA PRO A 239 0.59 7.33 -14.10
C PRO A 239 1.58 8.11 -14.98
N THR A 240 1.94 9.30 -14.53
CA THR A 240 3.14 9.99 -15.04
C THR A 240 4.32 9.64 -14.14
N TYR A 241 5.54 9.62 -14.69
CA TYR A 241 6.74 9.42 -13.89
C TYR A 241 7.89 10.30 -14.34
N LYS A 242 8.85 10.51 -13.43
CA LYS A 242 10.16 11.11 -13.72
C LYS A 242 11.27 10.16 -13.29
N ASN A 243 12.30 10.05 -14.12
CA ASN A 243 13.55 9.42 -13.70
C ASN A 243 14.23 10.34 -12.68
N LEU A 244 14.74 9.76 -11.61
CA LEU A 244 15.37 10.49 -10.52
C LEU A 244 16.88 10.61 -10.72
N VAL A 245 17.44 11.77 -10.41
CA VAL A 245 18.90 12.00 -10.42
C VAL A 245 19.52 11.31 -9.21
N GLY A 246 20.64 10.61 -9.43
CA GLY A 246 21.35 9.84 -8.40
C GLY A 246 20.88 8.39 -8.27
N ASP A 247 19.72 8.04 -8.83
CA ASP A 247 19.12 6.71 -8.79
C ASP A 247 19.07 6.11 -7.35
N GLY A 248 19.22 4.79 -7.21
CA GLY A 248 19.23 4.10 -5.92
C GLY A 248 17.85 3.67 -5.40
N LEU A 249 17.64 3.78 -4.10
CA LEU A 249 16.37 3.42 -3.46
C LEU A 249 15.77 4.67 -2.81
N PRO A 250 14.90 5.41 -3.53
CA PRO A 250 14.24 6.59 -3.00
C PRO A 250 13.50 6.33 -1.67
N PRO A 251 13.45 7.31 -0.75
CA PRO A 251 12.60 7.21 0.43
C PRO A 251 11.11 7.17 0.06
N SER A 252 10.25 6.77 1.00
CA SER A 252 8.80 6.92 0.85
C SER A 252 8.42 8.39 0.67
N PRO A 253 7.45 8.73 -0.20
CA PRO A 253 7.06 10.12 -0.41
C PRO A 253 6.43 10.69 0.87
N VAL A 254 6.61 11.98 1.07
CA VAL A 254 6.07 12.71 2.23
C VAL A 254 5.17 13.82 1.74
N VAL A 255 3.98 13.95 2.30
CA VAL A 255 3.00 14.96 1.92
C VAL A 255 2.56 15.76 3.14
N GLY A 256 2.19 17.02 2.93
CA GLY A 256 1.73 17.84 4.04
C GLY A 256 1.32 19.24 3.63
N TYR A 257 1.09 20.06 4.64
CA TYR A 257 0.87 21.49 4.49
C TYR A 257 1.97 22.22 5.27
N VAL A 258 2.49 23.28 4.69
CA VAL A 258 3.44 24.19 5.34
C VAL A 258 2.82 25.59 5.43
N ASP A 259 2.97 26.24 6.58
CA ASP A 259 2.61 27.65 6.73
C ASP A 259 3.73 28.51 6.10
N VAL A 260 3.38 29.28 5.08
CA VAL A 260 4.32 30.17 4.38
C VAL A 260 4.18 31.63 4.85
N GLY A 261 3.59 31.84 6.03
CA GLY A 261 3.38 33.14 6.66
C GLY A 261 1.92 33.58 6.62
N GLY A 262 1.49 34.26 7.69
CA GLY A 262 0.14 34.81 7.82
C GLY A 262 -0.98 33.75 7.92
N GLY A 263 -0.65 32.53 8.35
CA GLY A 263 -1.59 31.41 8.42
C GLY A 263 -1.92 30.79 7.06
N ARG A 264 -1.17 31.14 6.01
CA ARG A 264 -1.39 30.60 4.66
C ARG A 264 -0.75 29.23 4.54
N LEU A 265 -1.58 28.19 4.63
CA LEU A 265 -1.16 26.81 4.40
C LEU A 265 -1.01 26.51 2.90
N VAL A 266 0.15 26.00 2.51
CA VAL A 266 0.46 25.54 1.15
C VAL A 266 0.73 24.04 1.17
N PRO A 267 0.08 23.25 0.30
CA PRO A 267 0.36 21.83 0.22
C PRO A 267 1.68 21.54 -0.49
N PHE A 268 2.42 20.54 -0.01
CA PHE A 268 3.66 20.07 -0.60
C PHE A 268 3.70 18.55 -0.69
N VAL A 269 4.54 18.04 -1.60
CA VAL A 269 4.95 16.64 -1.68
C VAL A 269 6.46 16.56 -1.88
N ILE A 270 7.12 15.66 -1.16
CA ILE A 270 8.52 15.26 -1.33
C ILE A 270 8.51 13.84 -1.89
N GLY A 271 9.36 13.57 -2.89
CA GLY A 271 9.40 12.27 -3.57
C GLY A 271 8.49 12.15 -4.80
N GLY A 272 7.87 13.25 -5.24
CA GLY A 272 7.09 13.33 -6.49
C GLY A 272 7.94 13.55 -7.76
N GLY A 273 9.24 13.74 -7.61
CA GLY A 273 10.20 14.00 -8.68
C GLY A 273 10.62 15.47 -8.79
N GLY A 274 9.77 16.43 -8.44
CA GLY A 274 10.14 17.84 -8.42
C GLY A 274 10.59 18.39 -9.77
N GLU A 275 11.11 19.62 -9.82
CA GLU A 275 11.63 20.20 -11.06
C GLU A 275 13.02 19.67 -11.39
N THR A 276 13.79 19.29 -10.37
CA THR A 276 15.18 18.83 -10.51
C THR A 276 15.33 17.32 -10.59
N SER A 277 14.23 16.56 -10.63
CA SER A 277 14.26 15.09 -10.62
C SER A 277 14.91 14.52 -9.35
N SER A 278 14.87 15.24 -8.22
CA SER A 278 15.42 14.75 -6.95
C SER A 278 14.37 13.99 -6.14
N SER A 279 14.80 12.90 -5.48
CA SER A 279 13.94 12.08 -4.61
C SER A 279 13.53 12.78 -3.32
N ILE A 280 14.24 13.85 -2.94
CA ILE A 280 14.03 14.61 -1.69
C ILE A 280 13.65 16.07 -1.93
N GLU A 281 13.47 16.48 -3.18
CA GLU A 281 12.97 17.81 -3.50
C GLU A 281 11.49 17.90 -3.14
N ALA A 282 11.12 19.02 -2.50
CA ALA A 282 9.74 19.37 -2.28
C ALA A 282 9.17 20.07 -3.52
N GLU A 283 8.01 19.62 -3.98
CA GLU A 283 7.22 20.29 -5.01
C GLU A 283 5.85 20.69 -4.45
N ARG A 284 5.23 21.69 -5.10
CA ARG A 284 3.85 22.06 -4.79
C ARG A 284 2.93 20.92 -5.19
N ALA A 285 2.23 20.35 -4.23
CA ALA A 285 1.31 19.25 -4.53
C ALA A 285 0.09 19.76 -5.31
N ARG A 286 -0.28 19.02 -6.37
CA ARG A 286 -1.46 19.29 -7.18
C ARG A 286 -2.68 18.70 -6.50
N ILE A 287 -3.73 19.51 -6.33
CA ILE A 287 -5.01 19.06 -5.80
C ILE A 287 -5.97 18.88 -6.98
N ALA A 288 -5.99 17.67 -7.55
CA ALA A 288 -6.89 17.30 -8.63
C ALA A 288 -8.33 17.08 -8.13
N ILE A 289 -8.48 16.64 -6.87
CA ILE A 289 -9.77 16.44 -6.23
C ILE A 289 -9.83 17.31 -4.97
N PRO A 290 -10.66 18.38 -4.94
CA PRO A 290 -10.83 19.20 -3.74
C PRO A 290 -11.59 18.39 -2.68
N ALA A 291 -10.85 17.67 -1.85
CA ALA A 291 -11.41 16.97 -0.70
C ALA A 291 -11.50 17.93 0.49
N LYS A 292 -12.70 18.09 1.07
CA LYS A 292 -12.82 18.59 2.44
C LYS A 292 -12.38 17.48 3.40
N ARG A 293 -11.08 17.29 3.58
CA ARG A 293 -10.55 16.39 4.62
C ARG A 293 -10.69 17.08 5.97
N LYS A 294 -11.34 16.43 6.93
CA LYS A 294 -11.17 16.76 8.35
C LYS A 294 -9.92 16.02 8.81
N ARG A 295 -9.01 16.73 9.47
CA ARG A 295 -7.79 16.14 10.05
C ARG A 295 -8.20 15.31 11.26
N SER A 296 -8.16 13.98 11.16
CA SER A 296 -8.23 13.10 12.34
C SER A 296 -6.89 13.18 13.04
N PHE A 297 -6.87 13.80 14.22
CA PHE A 297 -5.71 13.75 15.09
C PHE A 297 -5.65 12.37 15.74
N TRP A 298 -4.47 11.78 15.76
CA TRP A 298 -4.19 10.64 16.63
C TRP A 298 -4.24 11.15 18.08
N PHE A 299 -5.18 10.63 18.86
CA PHE A 299 -5.27 10.93 20.28
C PHE A 299 -4.17 10.16 21.01
N MET A 300 -3.08 10.84 21.38
CA MET A 300 -2.26 10.37 22.49
C MET A 300 -3.01 10.72 23.77
N GLU A 301 -3.62 9.73 24.40
CA GLU A 301 -4.18 9.87 25.75
C GLU A 301 -3.03 10.11 26.73
N ASN A 302 -2.65 11.38 26.94
CA ASN A 302 -1.77 11.80 28.01
C ASN A 302 -2.53 11.63 29.34
N ARG A 303 -2.46 10.42 29.92
CA ARG A 303 -3.01 10.11 31.25
C ARG A 303 -2.22 10.68 32.44
N ASP A 304 -1.48 11.77 32.25
CA ASP A 304 -0.73 12.43 33.33
C ASP A 304 -1.04 13.94 33.40
N ARG A 305 -2.32 14.28 33.56
CA ARG A 305 -2.79 15.49 34.25
C ARG A 305 -4.11 15.21 34.96
#